data_AF-A0A9X4NW37-F1
#
_entry.id   AF-A0A9X4NW37-F1
#
_cell.length_a   1.000
_cell.length_b   1.000
_cell.length_c   1.000
_cell.angle_alpha   90.00
_cell.angle_beta   90.00
_cell.angle_gamma   90.00
#
_symmetry.space_group_name_H-M   'P 1'
#
loop_
_entity.id
_entity.type
_entity.pdbx_description
1 polymer ?
#
loop_
_entity_poly.entity_id
_entity_poly.type
_entity_poly.pdbx_seq_one_letter_code
_entity_poly.pdbx_strand_id
1 'polypeptide(L)'
;MKSNPYESTPQDKLVILDKESLARKEVSLGQAEPHKIAVSNDEKTLAISHANDSFEPSMIISFYDIDSQKIRRLVLDESLMENYSTEDMLINVDFDKDGKVWILTWKNLLVYDLEKQEKVFGIDLAKYDLEYSHLLALKER
;
A
#
# COMPACT_ATOMS: atom_id res chain seq x y z
N MET A 1 -6.52 37.18 4.28
CA MET A 1 -5.25 36.66 4.81
C MET A 1 -4.65 35.76 3.75
N LYS A 2 -3.39 35.97 3.36
CA LYS A 2 -2.68 35.06 2.43
C LYS A 2 -2.21 33.86 3.26
N SER A 3 -2.50 32.64 2.82
CA SER A 3 -2.07 31.41 3.52
C SER A 3 -0.55 31.35 3.64
N ASN A 4 -0.06 30.73 4.71
CA ASN A 4 1.36 30.58 4.96
C ASN A 4 1.96 29.65 3.87
N PRO A 5 2.96 30.08 3.07
CA PRO A 5 3.56 29.24 2.03
C PRO A 5 4.29 28.00 2.58
N TYR A 6 4.45 27.91 3.90
CA TYR A 6 5.00 26.75 4.62
C TYR A 6 3.93 25.87 5.27
N GLU A 7 2.63 26.09 5.01
CA GLU A 7 1.61 25.12 5.41
C GLU A 7 1.89 23.79 4.71
N SER A 8 2.04 22.72 5.50
CA SER A 8 2.22 21.37 4.98
C SER A 8 1.03 21.05 4.08
N THR A 9 1.30 20.79 2.80
CA THR A 9 0.25 20.29 1.91
C THR A 9 -0.20 18.93 2.46
N PRO A 10 -1.53 18.68 2.57
CA PRO A 10 -2.03 17.36 2.95
C PRO A 10 -1.41 16.30 2.04
N GLN A 11 -0.65 15.37 2.63
CA GLN A 11 0.05 14.32 1.91
C GLN A 11 -0.84 13.08 1.72
N ASP A 12 -2.17 13.25 1.68
CA ASP A 12 -3.15 12.16 1.63
C ASP A 12 -3.85 12.09 0.27
N LYS A 13 -3.28 12.67 -0.79
CA LYS A 13 -4.00 12.85 -2.06
C LYS A 13 -3.65 11.79 -3.10
N LEU A 14 -4.69 11.24 -3.74
CA LEU A 14 -4.61 10.55 -5.02
C LEU A 14 -5.03 11.53 -6.13
N VAL A 15 -4.22 11.63 -7.18
CA VAL A 15 -4.53 12.44 -8.36
C VAL A 15 -4.77 11.52 -9.55
N ILE A 16 -5.95 11.63 -10.15
CA ILE A 16 -6.33 10.91 -11.36
C ILE A 16 -6.34 11.91 -12.50
N LEU A 17 -5.60 11.59 -13.57
CA LEU A 17 -5.48 12.40 -14.77
C LEU A 17 -6.10 11.65 -15.94
N ASP A 18 -7.13 12.23 -16.54
CA ASP A 18 -7.63 11.74 -17.81
C ASP A 18 -6.67 12.16 -18.92
N LYS A 19 -6.14 11.19 -19.66
CA LYS A 19 -5.10 11.44 -20.66
C LYS A 19 -5.60 12.24 -21.85
N GLU A 20 -6.87 12.07 -22.24
CA GLU A 20 -7.42 12.65 -23.47
C GLU A 20 -7.91 14.08 -23.23
N SER A 21 -8.69 14.30 -22.18
CA SER A 21 -9.26 15.59 -21.82
C SER A 21 -8.33 16.45 -20.97
N LEU A 22 -7.25 15.87 -20.42
CA LEU A 22 -6.38 16.47 -19.42
C LEU A 22 -7.14 16.88 -18.14
N ALA A 23 -8.33 16.32 -17.92
CA ALA A 23 -9.11 16.56 -16.72
C ALA A 23 -8.37 15.98 -15.50
N ARG A 24 -8.32 16.80 -14.44
CA ARG A 24 -7.67 16.43 -13.18
C ARG A 24 -8.72 16.24 -12.10
N LYS A 25 -8.65 15.11 -11.42
CA LYS A 25 -9.45 14.82 -10.23
C LYS A 25 -8.53 14.56 -9.04
N GLU A 26 -8.81 15.23 -7.93
CA GLU A 26 -8.15 14.96 -6.65
C GLU A 26 -9.10 14.18 -5.74
N VAL A 27 -8.59 13.13 -5.12
CA VAL A 27 -9.30 12.32 -4.12
C VAL A 27 -8.48 12.35 -2.84
N SER A 28 -9.10 12.69 -1.72
CA SER A 28 -8.49 12.54 -0.39
C SER A 28 -8.59 11.06 0.02
N LEU A 29 -7.44 10.47 0.32
CA LEU A 29 -7.30 9.10 0.82
C LEU A 29 -7.62 9.04 2.32
N GLY A 30 -7.59 10.17 3.03
CA GLY A 30 -7.75 10.24 4.48
C GLY A 30 -6.67 9.48 5.25
N GLN A 31 -5.56 9.15 4.57
CA GLN A 31 -4.36 8.51 5.10
C GLN A 31 -3.17 9.14 4.40
N ALA A 32 -2.21 9.59 5.19
CA ALA A 32 -1.04 10.32 4.70
C ALA A 32 -0.06 9.38 3.99
N GLU A 33 0.95 9.98 3.34
CA GLU A 33 2.14 9.31 2.82
C GLU A 33 1.85 8.14 1.86
N PRO A 34 1.01 8.27 0.81
CA PRO A 34 0.88 7.24 -0.20
C PRO A 34 2.24 7.01 -0.89
N HIS A 35 2.69 5.77 -0.97
CA HIS A 35 4.04 5.41 -1.42
C HIS A 35 4.06 4.55 -2.69
N LYS A 36 3.29 3.47 -2.74
CA LYS A 36 3.11 2.63 -3.93
C LYS A 36 1.65 2.57 -4.32
N ILE A 37 1.43 2.42 -5.62
CA ILE A 37 0.11 2.23 -6.21
C ILE A 37 0.18 1.06 -7.18
N ALA A 38 -0.82 0.19 -7.11
CA ALA A 38 -1.05 -0.89 -8.05
C ALA A 38 -2.49 -0.81 -8.57
N VAL A 39 -2.69 -1.25 -9.81
CA VAL A 39 -3.98 -1.23 -10.50
C VAL A 39 -4.44 -2.67 -10.70
N SER A 40 -5.69 -2.96 -10.38
CA SER A 40 -6.27 -4.29 -10.63
C SER A 40 -6.37 -4.57 -12.13
N ASN A 41 -6.44 -5.85 -12.51
CA ASN A 41 -6.47 -6.25 -13.92
C ASN A 41 -7.69 -5.75 -14.70
N ASP A 42 -8.81 -5.51 -14.00
CA ASP A 42 -10.01 -4.92 -14.59
C ASP A 42 -9.96 -3.38 -14.63
N GLU A 43 -8.85 -2.79 -14.16
CA GLU A 43 -8.61 -1.35 -14.05
C GLU A 43 -9.62 -0.60 -13.17
N LYS A 44 -10.31 -1.30 -12.26
CA LYS A 44 -11.35 -0.70 -11.41
C LYS A 44 -10.91 -0.38 -10.00
N THR A 45 -9.88 -1.04 -9.50
CA THR A 45 -9.42 -0.90 -8.12
C THR A 45 -7.95 -0.47 -8.10
N LEU A 46 -7.65 0.53 -7.28
CA LEU A 46 -6.29 0.95 -6.98
C LEU A 46 -5.94 0.50 -5.57
N ALA A 47 -4.88 -0.28 -5.42
CA ALA A 47 -4.28 -0.58 -4.11
C ALA A 47 -3.15 0.41 -3.84
N ILE A 48 -3.22 1.09 -2.72
CA ILE A 48 -2.30 2.18 -2.37
C ILE A 48 -1.69 1.85 -1.01
N SER A 49 -0.38 1.61 -1.00
CA SER A 49 0.37 1.46 0.25
C SER A 49 0.64 2.84 0.84
N HIS A 50 0.52 2.95 2.15
CA HIS A 50 0.95 4.14 2.89
C HIS A 50 2.34 3.86 3.50
N ALA A 51 3.27 4.81 3.37
CA ALA A 51 4.62 4.71 3.90
C ALA A 51 4.70 5.05 5.39
N ASN A 52 5.81 4.65 5.98
CA ASN A 52 6.17 4.83 7.39
C ASN A 52 7.19 5.98 7.54
N ASP A 53 7.10 7.04 6.74
CA ASP A 53 8.10 8.13 6.82
C ASP A 53 7.85 9.01 8.07
N SER A 54 6.67 8.89 8.67
CA SER A 54 6.40 9.34 10.04
C SER A 54 6.94 8.35 11.11
N PHE A 55 7.24 8.83 12.31
CA PHE A 55 7.80 8.01 13.42
C PHE A 55 6.93 6.81 13.84
N GLU A 56 5.70 6.69 13.34
CA GLU A 56 4.79 5.57 13.58
C GLU A 56 4.59 4.76 12.28
N PRO A 57 4.83 3.43 12.30
CA PRO A 57 4.58 2.57 11.15
C PRO A 57 3.11 2.65 10.69
N SER A 58 2.85 3.10 9.47
CA SER A 58 1.55 2.99 8.82
C SER A 58 1.44 1.66 8.05
N MET A 59 0.99 0.63 8.75
CA MET A 59 0.74 -0.70 8.18
C MET A 59 -0.65 -0.77 7.52
N ILE A 60 -0.93 0.16 6.60
CA ILE A 60 -2.24 0.35 6.00
C ILE A 60 -2.16 0.33 4.48
N ILE A 61 -3.12 -0.35 3.86
CA ILE A 61 -3.37 -0.32 2.42
C ILE A 61 -4.76 0.25 2.18
N SER A 62 -4.85 1.30 1.36
CA SER A 62 -6.13 1.82 0.87
C SER A 62 -6.48 1.19 -0.47
N PHE A 63 -7.72 0.73 -0.61
CA PHE A 63 -8.29 0.24 -1.86
C PHE A 63 -9.32 1.26 -2.35
N TYR A 64 -9.00 1.96 -3.44
CA TYR A 64 -9.89 2.91 -4.09
C TYR A 64 -10.60 2.24 -5.27
N ASP A 65 -11.93 2.19 -5.22
CA ASP A 65 -12.77 1.74 -6.33
C ASP A 65 -13.09 2.95 -7.22
N ILE A 66 -12.71 2.89 -8.49
CA ILE A 66 -12.81 4.00 -9.44
C ILE A 66 -14.27 4.32 -9.78
N ASP A 67 -15.09 3.28 -9.97
CA ASP A 67 -16.49 3.41 -10.39
C ASP A 67 -17.35 4.06 -9.29
N SER A 68 -17.28 3.52 -8.07
CA SER A 68 -18.06 3.96 -6.91
C SER A 68 -17.39 5.08 -6.12
N GLN A 69 -16.10 5.34 -6.37
CA GLN A 69 -15.28 6.33 -5.68
C GLN A 69 -15.17 6.08 -4.17
N LYS A 70 -15.34 4.83 -3.74
CA LYS A 70 -15.25 4.43 -2.34
C LYS A 70 -13.86 3.96 -2.00
N ILE A 71 -13.45 4.23 -0.76
CA ILE A 71 -12.19 3.76 -0.20
C ILE A 71 -12.50 2.70 0.86
N ARG A 72 -11.85 1.54 0.73
CA ARG A 72 -11.75 0.52 1.79
C ARG A 72 -10.31 0.48 2.30
N ARG A 73 -10.10 -0.01 3.52
CA ARG A 73 -8.76 -0.08 4.11
C ARG A 73 -8.52 -1.46 4.70
N LEU A 74 -7.29 -1.93 4.53
CA LEU A 74 -6.74 -3.10 5.21
C LEU A 74 -5.64 -2.63 6.14
N VAL A 75 -5.77 -2.96 7.42
CA VAL A 75 -4.72 -2.77 8.42
C VAL A 75 -3.98 -4.11 8.55
N LEU A 76 -2.66 -4.10 8.42
CA LEU A 76 -1.82 -5.27 8.61
C LEU A 76 -1.46 -5.38 10.10
N ASP A 77 -2.43 -5.84 10.89
CA ASP A 77 -2.23 -6.09 12.32
C ASP A 77 -1.44 -7.39 12.58
N GLU A 78 -1.08 -7.64 13.85
CA GLU A 78 -0.31 -8.82 14.25
C GLU A 78 -0.94 -10.15 13.79
N SER A 79 -2.28 -10.22 13.65
CA SER A 79 -2.98 -11.44 13.27
C SER A 79 -2.85 -11.76 11.78
N LEU A 80 -2.67 -10.71 10.97
CA LEU A 80 -2.47 -10.85 9.53
C LEU A 80 -1.01 -11.17 9.18
N MET A 81 -0.07 -10.77 10.03
CA MET A 81 1.37 -10.91 9.80
C MET A 81 1.91 -12.28 10.24
N GLU A 82 2.94 -12.81 9.56
CA GLU A 82 3.54 -14.13 9.90
C GLU A 82 4.64 -14.04 10.96
N ASN A 83 5.23 -12.86 11.13
CA ASN A 83 6.14 -12.55 12.22
C ASN A 83 5.43 -12.06 13.49
N TYR A 84 4.10 -11.97 13.48
CA TYR A 84 3.27 -11.48 14.60
C TYR A 84 3.73 -10.12 15.14
N SER A 85 4.12 -9.21 14.26
CA SER A 85 4.68 -7.91 14.64
C SER A 85 4.08 -6.78 13.81
N THR A 86 3.73 -5.68 14.48
CA THR A 86 3.41 -4.39 13.87
C THR A 86 4.66 -3.53 13.62
N GLU A 87 5.82 -3.94 14.15
CA GLU A 87 7.13 -3.32 13.90
C GLU A 87 7.74 -3.89 12.61
N ASP A 88 7.07 -3.61 11.51
CA ASP A 88 7.49 -3.96 10.16
C ASP A 88 7.26 -2.76 9.22
N MET A 89 7.73 -2.85 7.98
CA MET A 89 7.60 -1.79 7.00
C MET A 89 7.01 -2.31 5.71
N LEU A 90 5.88 -1.73 5.32
CA LEU A 90 5.23 -2.01 4.05
C LEU A 90 6.09 -1.46 2.89
N ILE A 91 6.54 -2.35 2.01
CA ILE A 91 7.41 -2.01 0.87
C ILE A 91 6.59 -1.84 -0.40
N ASN A 92 5.73 -2.82 -0.68
CA ASN A 92 5.05 -2.90 -1.96
C ASN A 92 3.68 -3.60 -1.85
N VAL A 93 2.82 -3.29 -2.82
CA VAL A 93 1.54 -3.94 -3.03
C VAL A 93 1.34 -4.15 -4.53
N ASP A 94 0.78 -5.29 -4.93
CA ASP A 94 0.47 -5.56 -6.34
C ASP A 94 -0.75 -6.50 -6.47
N PHE A 95 -1.34 -6.58 -7.66
CA PHE A 95 -2.40 -7.54 -7.98
C PHE A 95 -1.83 -8.71 -8.80
N ASP A 96 -2.26 -9.93 -8.49
CA ASP A 96 -2.01 -11.06 -9.39
C ASP A 96 -3.07 -11.19 -10.49
N LYS A 97 -2.84 -12.13 -11.41
CA LYS A 97 -3.73 -12.44 -12.53
C LYS A 97 -5.16 -12.81 -12.11
N ASP A 98 -5.34 -13.28 -10.88
CA ASP A 98 -6.64 -13.71 -10.33
C ASP A 98 -7.27 -12.62 -9.44
N GLY A 99 -6.68 -11.42 -9.39
CA GLY A 99 -7.18 -10.28 -8.63
C GLY A 99 -6.86 -10.30 -7.14
N LYS A 100 -6.01 -11.23 -6.67
CA LYS A 100 -5.56 -11.23 -5.27
C LYS A 100 -4.46 -10.21 -5.08
N VAL A 101 -4.36 -9.70 -3.86
CA VAL A 101 -3.43 -8.65 -3.50
C VAL A 101 -2.19 -9.27 -2.88
N TRP A 102 -1.05 -9.09 -3.52
CA TRP A 102 0.26 -9.41 -2.99
C TRP A 102 0.79 -8.24 -2.17
N ILE A 103 1.24 -8.52 -0.96
CA ILE A 103 1.69 -7.52 0.01
C ILE A 103 3.09 -7.91 0.45
N LEU A 104 4.05 -7.01 0.24
CA LEU A 104 5.44 -7.21 0.66
C LEU A 104 5.79 -6.22 1.76
N THR A 105 6.24 -6.74 2.89
CA THR A 105 6.87 -5.96 3.96
C THR A 105 8.36 -6.31 4.07
N TRP A 106 9.10 -5.75 5.03
CA TRP A 106 10.51 -6.13 5.23
C TRP A 106 10.67 -7.60 5.59
N LYS A 107 9.72 -8.13 6.36
CA LYS A 107 9.80 -9.48 6.94
C LYS A 107 8.72 -10.42 6.43
N ASN A 108 7.72 -9.96 5.69
CA ASN A 108 6.60 -10.78 5.28
C ASN A 108 6.31 -10.67 3.78
N LEU A 109 5.87 -11.78 3.20
CA LEU A 109 5.19 -11.80 1.91
C LEU A 109 3.81 -12.44 2.10
N LEU A 110 2.75 -11.68 1.83
CA LEU A 110 1.36 -12.08 2.07
C LEU A 110 0.56 -12.04 0.76
N VAL A 111 -0.47 -12.89 0.69
CA VAL A 111 -1.51 -12.82 -0.36
C VAL A 111 -2.87 -12.69 0.31
N TYR A 112 -3.62 -11.67 -0.08
CA TYR A 112 -4.92 -11.32 0.47
C TYR A 112 -6.01 -11.39 -0.61
N ASP A 113 -7.13 -12.03 -0.30
CA ASP A 113 -8.32 -12.07 -1.13
C ASP A 113 -9.25 -10.92 -0.72
N LEU A 114 -9.36 -9.90 -1.58
CA LEU A 114 -10.14 -8.70 -1.29
C LEU A 114 -11.65 -8.97 -1.29
N GLU A 115 -12.13 -9.94 -2.06
CA GLU A 115 -13.55 -10.29 -2.14
C GLU A 115 -14.00 -11.01 -0.87
N LYS A 116 -13.20 -11.99 -0.43
CA LYS A 116 -13.48 -12.77 0.79
C LYS A 116 -13.02 -12.11 2.07
N GLN A 117 -12.18 -11.08 1.96
CA GLN A 117 -11.57 -10.36 3.07
C GLN A 117 -10.71 -11.25 3.98
N GLU A 118 -9.90 -12.13 3.40
CA GLU A 118 -9.07 -13.07 4.15
C GLU A 118 -7.64 -13.18 3.59
N LYS A 119 -6.68 -13.47 4.48
CA LYS A 119 -5.33 -13.89 4.09
C LYS A 119 -5.40 -15.31 3.54
N VAL A 120 -4.96 -15.48 2.30
CA VAL A 120 -4.91 -16.78 1.61
C VAL A 120 -3.55 -17.45 1.81
N PHE A 121 -2.49 -16.66 1.93
CA PHE A 121 -1.13 -17.13 2.09
C PHE A 121 -0.29 -16.10 2.86
N GLY A 122 0.70 -16.58 3.59
CA GLY A 122 1.74 -15.76 4.19
C GLY A 122 3.02 -16.55 4.39
N ILE A 123 4.15 -15.87 4.28
CA ILE A 123 5.46 -16.37 4.70
C ILE A 123 6.24 -15.29 5.43
N ASP A 124 6.86 -15.70 6.55
CA ASP A 124 7.86 -14.92 7.28
C ASP A 124 9.22 -15.08 6.60
N LEU A 125 9.64 -14.06 5.87
CA LEU A 125 10.89 -14.01 5.09
C LEU A 125 12.13 -14.09 5.99
N ALA A 126 12.03 -13.66 7.25
CA ALA A 126 13.14 -13.69 8.21
C ALA A 126 13.61 -15.12 8.49
N LYS A 127 12.68 -16.07 8.55
CA LYS A 127 12.97 -17.50 8.75
C LYS A 127 13.79 -18.13 7.64
N TYR A 128 13.90 -17.47 6.49
CA TYR A 128 14.60 -17.96 5.30
C TYR A 128 15.77 -17.07 4.89
N ASP A 129 16.18 -16.11 5.73
CA ASP A 129 17.20 -15.11 5.39
C ASP A 129 16.88 -14.29 4.14
N LEU A 130 15.58 -14.10 3.85
CA LEU A 130 15.07 -13.37 2.68
C LEU A 130 14.53 -11.98 3.02
N GLU A 131 14.78 -11.47 4.24
CA GLU A 131 14.38 -10.12 4.61
C GLU A 131 14.91 -9.10 3.60
N TYR A 132 14.14 -8.03 3.38
CA TYR A 132 14.49 -7.02 2.38
C TYR A 132 15.87 -6.39 2.59
N SER A 133 16.30 -6.23 3.84
CA SER A 133 17.66 -5.79 4.20
C SER A 133 18.75 -6.71 3.63
N HIS A 134 18.55 -8.03 3.69
CA HIS A 134 19.46 -9.02 3.12
C HIS A 134 19.44 -8.97 1.58
N LEU A 135 18.28 -8.79 0.97
CA LEU A 135 18.16 -8.63 -0.49
C LEU A 135 18.85 -7.35 -1.00
N LEU A 136 18.79 -6.25 -0.25
CA LEU A 136 19.51 -5.02 -0.56
C LEU A 136 21.03 -5.23 -0.46
N ALA A 137 21.51 -5.89 0.60
CA ALA A 137 22.93 -6.17 0.80
C ALA A 137 23.53 -7.07 -0.30
N LEU A 138 22.72 -7.95 -0.93
CA LEU A 138 23.14 -8.77 -2.06
C LEU A 138 23.32 -7.99 -3.37
N LYS A 139 22.65 -6.84 -3.53
CA LYS A 139 22.75 -5.99 -4.73
C LYS A 139 24.04 -5.16 -4.78
N GLU A 140 24.68 -4.94 -3.64
CA GLU A 140 25.90 -4.14 -3.50
C GLU A 140 27.19 -4.96 -3.66
N ARG A 141 27.10 -6.25 -4.04
CA ARG A 141 28.23 -7.12 -4.38
C ARG A 141 28.28 -7.42 -5.86
#